data_AF-A0A2H1VSV2-F1
#
_entry.id   AF-A0A2H1VSV2-F1
#
_cell.length_a   1.000
_cell.length_b   1.000
_cell.length_c   1.000
_cell.angle_alpha   90.00
_cell.angle_beta   90.00
_cell.angle_gamma   90.00
#
_symmetry.space_group_name_H-M   'P 1'
#
loop_
_entity.id
_entity.type
_entity.pdbx_description
1 polymer ?
#
loop_
_entity_poly.entity_id
_entity_poly.type
_entity_poly.pdbx_seq_one_letter_code
_entity_poly.pdbx_strand_id
1 'polypeptide(L)'
;MNEKEWDPKQAGADAGLDTTLLSTLSSEAADWRTIQDGQRILTTTPSVLGGCRAQVYRSAGATQWYTAVIVGVNEHTGELTVTDDTVLEEHSEDPSLVQMRLLGDGVIESIMKGEVVGVMPRRSRSNLQRLSVYPSVILVFMSRQVPAPDDALAAIILNPHRFS
;
A
#
# COMPACT_ATOMS: atom_id res chain seq x y z
N MET A 1 36.43 -40.29 -6.46
CA MET A 1 35.23 -39.77 -5.75
C MET A 1 34.51 -38.89 -6.74
N ASN A 2 33.36 -39.33 -7.27
CA ASN A 2 32.59 -38.51 -8.21
C ASN A 2 31.70 -37.59 -7.39
N GLU A 3 31.99 -36.29 -7.39
CA GLU A 3 31.11 -35.26 -6.87
C GLU A 3 29.92 -35.14 -7.82
N LYS A 4 28.75 -35.59 -7.35
CA LYS A 4 27.49 -35.40 -8.07
C LYS A 4 27.10 -33.94 -7.89
N GLU A 5 27.39 -33.12 -8.89
CA GLU A 5 26.98 -31.73 -8.98
C GLU A 5 25.45 -31.65 -8.82
N TRP A 6 25.02 -30.93 -7.80
CA TRP A 6 23.60 -30.79 -7.47
C TRP A 6 22.93 -29.84 -8.47
N ASP A 7 21.92 -30.32 -9.21
CA ASP A 7 21.16 -29.52 -10.17
C ASP A 7 19.90 -28.93 -9.51
N PRO A 8 19.80 -27.60 -9.32
CA PRO A 8 18.62 -26.97 -8.76
C PRO A 8 17.35 -27.17 -9.59
N LYS A 9 17.46 -27.48 -10.89
CA LYS A 9 16.31 -27.71 -11.76
C LYS A 9 15.64 -29.07 -11.54
N GLN A 10 16.34 -30.01 -10.88
CA GLN A 10 15.77 -31.30 -10.46
C GLN A 10 15.17 -31.25 -9.05
N ALA A 11 15.37 -30.17 -8.29
CA ALA A 11 14.85 -30.06 -6.94
C ALA A 11 13.31 -30.09 -6.94
N GLY A 12 12.73 -31.18 -6.42
CA GLY A 12 11.28 -31.37 -6.28
C GLY A 12 10.58 -32.05 -7.47
N ALA A 13 11.29 -32.32 -8.58
CA ALA A 13 10.72 -33.05 -9.73
C ALA A 13 10.37 -34.51 -9.38
N ASP A 14 11.15 -35.12 -8.48
CA ASP A 14 10.98 -36.51 -8.04
C ASP A 14 9.99 -36.66 -6.86
N ALA A 15 9.41 -35.55 -6.36
CA ALA A 15 8.58 -35.57 -5.16
C ALA A 15 7.18 -36.20 -5.39
N GLY A 16 6.84 -36.57 -6.63
CA GLY A 16 5.55 -37.19 -6.96
C GLY A 16 4.35 -36.30 -6.65
N LEU A 17 4.56 -34.99 -6.55
CA LEU A 17 3.53 -34.04 -6.17
C LEU A 17 2.59 -33.82 -7.34
N ASP A 18 1.29 -34.03 -7.10
CA ASP A 18 0.26 -33.78 -8.09
C ASP A 18 0.28 -32.30 -8.52
N THR A 19 0.17 -32.07 -9.83
CA THR A 19 0.05 -30.74 -10.44
C THR A 19 -1.05 -29.89 -9.81
N THR A 20 -2.14 -30.52 -9.35
CA THR A 20 -3.24 -29.87 -8.61
C THR A 20 -2.80 -29.33 -7.25
N LEU A 21 -1.94 -30.06 -6.54
CA LEU A 21 -1.41 -29.61 -5.26
C LEU A 21 -0.44 -28.44 -5.45
N LEU A 22 0.40 -28.51 -6.48
CA LEU A 22 1.33 -27.43 -6.82
C LEU A 22 0.59 -26.15 -7.21
N SER A 23 -0.48 -26.23 -7.99
CA SER A 23 -1.29 -25.07 -8.34
C SER A 23 -2.01 -24.50 -7.11
N THR A 24 -2.54 -25.35 -6.23
CA THR A 24 -3.18 -24.93 -4.98
C THR A 24 -2.20 -24.19 -4.06
N LEU A 25 -1.01 -24.77 -3.84
CA LEU A 25 0.04 -24.14 -3.03
C LEU A 25 0.53 -22.82 -3.64
N SER A 26 0.64 -22.75 -4.97
CA SER A 26 1.02 -21.52 -5.65
C SER A 26 -0.04 -20.43 -5.49
N SER A 27 -1.32 -20.79 -5.56
CA SER A 27 -2.44 -19.85 -5.33
C SER A 27 -2.43 -19.35 -3.89
N GLU A 28 -2.32 -20.27 -2.93
CA GLU A 28 -2.24 -19.93 -1.52
C GLU A 28 -1.04 -19.01 -1.26
N ALA A 29 0.15 -19.35 -1.73
CA ALA A 29 1.33 -18.50 -1.56
C ALA A 29 1.15 -17.09 -2.14
N ALA A 30 0.39 -16.93 -3.23
CA ALA A 30 0.06 -15.63 -3.80
C ALA A 30 -0.91 -14.83 -2.91
N ASP A 31 -1.92 -15.48 -2.33
CA ASP A 31 -2.83 -14.86 -1.37
C ASP A 31 -2.08 -14.39 -0.12
N TRP A 32 -1.19 -15.22 0.42
CA TRP A 32 -0.35 -14.88 1.56
C TRP A 32 0.57 -13.68 1.26
N ARG A 33 1.20 -13.64 0.07
CA ARG A 33 1.98 -12.46 -0.35
C ARG A 33 1.13 -11.20 -0.42
N THR A 34 -0.08 -11.30 -0.98
CA THR A 34 -1.01 -10.17 -1.06
C THR A 34 -1.35 -9.64 0.32
N ILE A 35 -1.57 -10.51 1.31
CA ILE A 35 -1.80 -10.10 2.70
C ILE A 35 -0.56 -9.39 3.27
N GLN A 36 0.64 -9.91 3.04
CA GLN A 36 1.90 -9.31 3.50
C GLN A 36 2.17 -7.95 2.85
N ASP A 37 1.95 -7.82 1.54
CA ASP A 37 2.08 -6.57 0.81
C ASP A 37 1.07 -5.53 1.32
N GLY A 38 -0.17 -5.95 1.57
CA GLY A 38 -1.18 -5.13 2.23
C GLY A 38 -0.69 -4.60 3.58
N GLN A 39 -0.22 -5.47 4.48
CA GLN A 39 0.32 -5.05 5.79
C GLN A 39 1.50 -4.10 5.66
N ARG A 40 2.40 -4.35 4.71
CA ARG A 40 3.54 -3.47 4.45
C ARG A 40 3.04 -2.08 4.06
N ILE A 41 2.11 -1.96 3.12
CA ILE A 41 1.55 -0.66 2.71
C ILE A 41 0.95 0.08 3.90
N LEU A 42 0.17 -0.61 4.74
CA LEU A 42 -0.51 -0.03 5.91
C LEU A 42 0.47 0.60 6.91
N THR A 43 1.66 0.03 7.05
CA THR A 43 2.64 0.42 8.08
C THR A 43 3.76 1.30 7.53
N THR A 44 4.22 1.07 6.29
CA THR A 44 5.37 1.80 5.72
C THR A 44 4.99 2.98 4.86
N THR A 45 3.82 2.91 4.21
CA THR A 45 3.38 3.93 3.25
C THR A 45 1.93 4.35 3.52
N PRO A 46 1.58 4.79 4.74
CA PRO A 46 0.20 5.09 5.10
C PRO A 46 -0.37 6.33 4.38
N SER A 47 0.47 7.23 3.85
CA SER A 47 0.05 8.47 3.18
C SER A 47 -0.68 8.26 1.86
N VAL A 48 -0.49 7.12 1.19
CA VAL A 48 -1.17 6.80 -0.08
C VAL A 48 -2.54 6.17 0.11
N LEU A 49 -2.98 5.99 1.36
CA LEU A 49 -4.20 5.25 1.69
C LEU A 49 -5.45 6.13 1.77
N GLY A 50 -5.32 7.46 1.63
CA GLY A 50 -6.46 8.37 1.65
C GLY A 50 -7.52 7.99 0.62
N GLY A 51 -8.74 7.72 1.09
CA GLY A 51 -9.88 7.31 0.26
C GLY A 51 -9.93 5.81 -0.08
N CYS A 52 -8.99 5.00 0.42
CA CYS A 52 -9.06 3.55 0.33
C CYS A 52 -10.07 3.00 1.35
N ARG A 53 -10.67 1.85 1.03
CA ARG A 53 -11.51 1.11 1.99
C ARG A 53 -10.68 0.06 2.70
N ALA A 54 -10.96 -0.14 3.97
CA ALA A 54 -10.32 -1.16 4.78
C ALA A 54 -11.34 -1.89 5.66
N GLN A 55 -11.01 -3.11 6.01
CA GLN A 55 -11.62 -3.84 7.10
C GLN A 55 -10.74 -3.67 8.33
N VAL A 56 -11.33 -3.26 9.45
CA VAL A 56 -10.62 -3.00 10.70
C VAL A 56 -11.22 -3.89 11.77
N TYR A 57 -10.37 -4.51 12.58
CA TYR A 57 -10.79 -5.34 13.69
C TYR A 57 -11.04 -4.50 14.94
N ARG A 58 -12.23 -4.57 15.56
CA ARG A 58 -12.48 -3.89 16.84
C ARG A 58 -11.81 -4.63 17.99
N SER A 59 -10.97 -3.92 18.73
CA SER A 59 -10.35 -4.42 19.96
C SER A 59 -11.31 -4.39 21.17
N ALA A 60 -12.32 -3.50 21.16
CA ALA A 60 -13.22 -3.27 22.30
C ALA A 60 -14.66 -3.77 22.07
N GLY A 61 -15.22 -4.45 23.07
CA GLY A 61 -16.66 -4.69 23.23
C GLY A 61 -17.25 -5.90 22.48
N ALA A 62 -16.76 -6.22 21.30
CA ALA A 62 -17.05 -7.47 20.59
C ALA A 62 -16.00 -7.69 19.50
N THR A 63 -15.48 -8.91 19.39
CA THR A 63 -14.54 -9.33 18.36
C THR A 63 -15.21 -9.29 16.99
N GLN A 64 -15.21 -8.13 16.36
CA GLN A 64 -15.97 -7.87 15.15
C GLN A 64 -15.15 -7.03 14.18
N TRP A 65 -15.24 -7.40 12.91
CA TRP A 65 -14.74 -6.62 11.81
C TRP A 65 -15.76 -5.57 11.39
N TYR A 66 -15.30 -4.36 11.15
CA TYR A 66 -16.07 -3.30 10.49
C TYR A 66 -15.38 -2.85 9.22
N THR A 67 -16.14 -2.23 8.32
CA THR A 67 -15.59 -1.63 7.11
C THR A 67 -15.56 -0.12 7.28
N ALA A 68 -14.48 0.48 6.82
CA ALA A 68 -14.25 1.91 6.96
C ALA A 68 -13.54 2.47 5.72
N VAL A 69 -13.66 3.78 5.55
CA VAL A 69 -12.84 4.55 4.60
C VAL A 69 -11.70 5.20 5.38
N ILE A 70 -10.47 5.05 4.89
CA ILE A 70 -9.30 5.73 5.44
C ILE A 70 -9.36 7.18 4.99
N VAL A 71 -9.45 8.12 5.93
CA VAL A 71 -9.58 9.56 5.63
C VAL A 71 -8.26 10.32 5.80
N GLY A 72 -7.36 9.83 6.64
CA GLY A 72 -6.09 10.49 6.89
C GLY A 72 -5.11 9.62 7.65
N VAL A 73 -3.88 10.12 7.74
CA VAL A 73 -2.81 9.55 8.55
C VAL A 73 -2.24 10.63 9.47
N ASN A 74 -1.95 10.25 10.71
CA ASN A 74 -1.12 11.06 11.59
C ASN A 74 0.36 10.78 11.28
N GLU A 75 1.06 11.71 10.63
CA GLU A 75 2.46 11.53 10.22
C GLU A 75 3.42 11.36 11.41
N HIS A 76 3.04 11.79 12.61
CA HIS A 76 3.90 11.67 13.79
C HIS A 76 3.82 10.29 14.46
N THR A 77 2.64 9.68 14.48
CA THR A 77 2.40 8.38 15.16
C THR A 77 2.25 7.22 14.20
N GLY A 78 1.92 7.47 12.94
CA GLY A 78 1.56 6.44 11.96
C GLY A 78 0.12 5.92 12.09
N GLU A 79 -0.68 6.47 13.02
CA GLU A 79 -2.08 6.11 13.18
C GLU A 79 -2.92 6.54 11.97
N LEU A 80 -3.90 5.72 11.61
CA LEU A 80 -4.83 5.99 10.54
C LEU A 80 -6.16 6.47 11.12
N THR A 81 -6.64 7.59 10.59
CA THR A 81 -8.01 8.02 10.84
C THR A 81 -8.92 7.32 9.84
N VAL A 82 -9.87 6.55 10.33
CA VAL A 82 -10.83 5.78 9.54
C VAL A 82 -12.26 6.15 9.91
N THR A 83 -13.14 6.24 8.92
CA THR A 83 -14.57 6.49 9.13
C THR A 83 -15.36 5.23 8.88
N ASP A 84 -16.04 4.72 9.91
CA ASP A 84 -16.87 3.52 9.82
C ASP A 84 -18.05 3.72 8.84
N ASP A 85 -18.27 2.78 7.92
CA ASP A 85 -19.31 2.89 6.89
C ASP A 85 -20.74 2.85 7.43
N THR A 86 -20.95 2.26 8.62
CA THR A 86 -22.26 2.02 9.23
C THR A 86 -22.62 3.12 10.22
N VAL A 87 -21.73 3.40 11.17
CA VAL A 87 -22.00 4.40 12.22
C VAL A 87 -21.54 5.81 11.83
N LEU A 88 -20.70 5.94 10.80
CA LEU A 88 -20.15 7.21 10.30
C LEU A 88 -19.35 7.98 11.35
N GLU A 89 -18.80 7.26 12.33
CA GLU A 89 -17.90 7.81 13.34
C GLU A 89 -16.44 7.65 12.90
N GLU A 90 -15.61 8.60 13.31
CA GLU A 90 -14.17 8.56 13.09
C GLU A 90 -13.48 7.81 14.24
N HIS A 91 -12.55 6.92 13.86
CA HIS A 91 -11.69 6.18 14.77
C HIS A 91 -10.23 6.45 14.41
N SER A 92 -9.37 6.59 15.42
CA SER A 92 -7.91 6.61 15.24
C SER A 92 -7.39 5.23 15.61
N GLU A 93 -6.87 4.51 14.62
CA GLU A 93 -6.45 3.12 14.78
C GLU A 93 -4.99 2.98 14.34
N ASP A 94 -4.20 2.22 15.11
CA ASP A 94 -2.83 1.89 14.73
C ASP A 94 -2.81 0.54 13.96
N PRO A 95 -2.45 0.54 12.67
CA PRO A 95 -2.37 -0.69 11.86
C PRO A 95 -1.34 -1.70 12.38
N SER A 96 -0.42 -1.30 13.25
CA SER A 96 0.56 -2.17 13.90
C SER A 96 -0.01 -2.92 15.11
N LEU A 97 -1.07 -2.37 15.72
CA LEU A 97 -1.72 -2.92 16.92
C LEU A 97 -3.06 -3.59 16.59
N VAL A 98 -3.72 -3.15 15.53
CA VAL A 98 -5.03 -3.64 15.11
C VAL A 98 -4.91 -4.37 13.79
N GLN A 99 -5.57 -5.53 13.69
CA GLN A 99 -5.63 -6.24 12.43
C GLN A 99 -6.46 -5.44 11.42
N MET A 100 -5.83 -5.07 10.31
CA MET A 100 -6.45 -4.28 9.27
C MET A 100 -6.16 -4.84 7.88
N ARG A 101 -7.11 -4.74 6.95
CA ARG A 101 -6.96 -5.25 5.58
C ARG A 101 -7.55 -4.28 4.57
N LEU A 102 -6.78 -3.92 3.54
CA LEU A 102 -7.27 -3.12 2.42
C LEU A 102 -8.31 -3.91 1.61
N LEU A 103 -9.37 -3.22 1.21
CA LEU A 103 -10.46 -3.75 0.40
C LEU A 103 -10.44 -3.16 -1.01
N GLY A 104 -10.80 -3.98 -1.98
CA GLY A 104 -10.88 -3.61 -3.39
C GLY A 104 -9.98 -4.49 -4.25
N ASP A 105 -10.48 -4.87 -5.41
CA ASP A 105 -9.74 -5.69 -6.37
C ASP A 105 -8.57 -4.89 -6.96
N GLY A 106 -7.39 -5.51 -7.04
CA GLY A 106 -6.16 -4.90 -7.56
C GLY A 106 -5.60 -3.72 -6.76
N VAL A 107 -6.21 -3.28 -5.65
CA VAL A 107 -5.78 -2.08 -4.88
C VAL A 107 -4.32 -2.18 -4.45
N ILE A 108 -3.92 -3.33 -3.91
CA ILE A 108 -2.54 -3.55 -3.44
C ILE A 108 -1.56 -3.51 -4.62
N GLU A 109 -1.90 -4.14 -5.75
CA GLU A 109 -1.07 -4.12 -6.94
C GLU A 109 -0.92 -2.72 -7.52
N SER A 110 -2.01 -1.95 -7.59
CA SER A 110 -2.04 -0.57 -8.06
C SER A 110 -1.16 0.33 -7.18
N ILE A 111 -1.26 0.20 -5.85
CA ILE A 111 -0.39 0.95 -4.93
C ILE A 111 1.07 0.56 -5.13
N MET A 112 1.38 -0.72 -5.26
CA MET A 112 2.75 -1.19 -5.50
C MET A 112 3.31 -0.72 -6.84
N LYS A 113 2.45 -0.52 -7.85
CA LYS A 113 2.81 0.08 -9.15
C LYS A 113 2.94 1.61 -9.08
N GLY A 114 2.56 2.23 -7.97
CA GLY A 114 2.57 3.69 -7.78
C GLY A 114 1.37 4.40 -8.43
N GLU A 115 0.30 3.66 -8.74
CA GLU A 115 -0.95 4.24 -9.23
C GLU A 115 -1.68 4.95 -8.08
N VAL A 116 -2.41 6.02 -8.40
CA VAL A 116 -3.23 6.73 -7.42
C VAL A 116 -4.47 5.89 -7.13
N VAL A 117 -4.56 5.37 -5.92
CA VAL A 117 -5.68 4.53 -5.47
C VAL A 117 -6.43 5.25 -4.36
N GLY A 118 -7.75 5.26 -4.45
CA GLY A 118 -8.62 5.97 -3.52
C GLY A 118 -9.83 6.53 -4.24
N VAL A 119 -11.01 6.39 -3.62
CA VAL A 119 -12.21 7.05 -4.10
C VAL A 119 -11.97 8.55 -3.94
N MET A 120 -11.65 9.23 -5.05
CA MET A 120 -11.61 10.70 -5.12
C MET A 120 -12.86 11.28 -4.44
N PRO A 121 -12.76 12.45 -3.77
CA PRO A 121 -13.88 13.08 -3.08
C PRO A 121 -15.11 13.05 -3.99
N ARG A 122 -16.18 12.43 -3.49
CA ARG A 122 -17.41 12.18 -4.24
C ARG A 122 -17.80 13.47 -4.97
N ARG A 123 -17.65 13.47 -6.31
CA ARG A 123 -17.97 14.61 -7.16
C ARG A 123 -19.38 15.07 -6.79
N SER A 124 -19.50 16.30 -6.27
CA SER A 124 -20.72 16.84 -5.69
C SER A 124 -21.92 16.53 -6.59
N ARG A 125 -22.95 15.87 -6.04
CA ARG A 125 -24.24 15.75 -6.71
C ARG A 125 -24.88 17.14 -6.69
N SER A 126 -24.61 17.91 -7.73
CA SER A 126 -25.24 19.21 -7.96
C SER A 126 -26.76 19.03 -8.08
N ASN A 127 -27.50 19.58 -7.12
CA ASN A 127 -28.76 20.25 -7.42
C ASN A 127 -28.66 21.65 -6.82
N LEU A 128 -28.97 22.65 -7.66
CA LEU A 128 -28.84 24.06 -7.36
C LEU A 128 -29.45 24.43 -6.00
N GLN A 129 -28.65 25.06 -5.13
CA GLN A 129 -29.04 26.33 -4.53
C GLN A 129 -27.78 27.13 -4.19
N ARG A 130 -27.61 28.17 -5.00
CA ARG A 130 -26.62 29.24 -4.88
C ARG A 130 -26.85 29.98 -3.57
N LEU A 131 -25.83 30.06 -2.72
CA LEU A 131 -25.37 31.28 -2.03
C LEU A 131 -24.02 30.98 -1.33
N SER A 132 -22.96 31.64 -1.83
CA SER A 132 -21.84 32.24 -1.07
C SER A 132 -21.34 31.44 0.15
N VAL A 133 -20.18 30.75 0.13
CA VAL A 133 -18.80 31.26 -0.02
C VAL A 133 -17.91 30.06 -0.44
N TYR A 134 -17.02 30.21 -1.43
CA TYR A 134 -16.02 29.18 -1.75
C TYR A 134 -14.59 29.61 -1.37
N PRO A 135 -13.74 28.64 -0.97
CA PRO A 135 -12.37 28.81 -0.50
C PRO A 135 -11.35 28.75 -1.65
N SER A 136 -10.17 29.32 -1.44
CA SER A 136 -9.05 29.26 -2.38
C SER A 136 -8.15 28.06 -2.08
N VAL A 137 -8.22 27.00 -2.89
CA VAL A 137 -7.10 26.07 -3.12
C VAL A 137 -6.74 26.21 -4.59
N ILE A 138 -5.56 26.77 -4.85
CA ILE A 138 -5.01 26.96 -6.19
C ILE A 138 -4.41 25.63 -6.64
N LEU A 139 -4.96 25.12 -7.75
CA LEU A 139 -4.36 24.10 -8.60
C LEU A 139 -3.16 24.73 -9.33
N VAL A 140 -1.94 24.24 -9.09
CA VAL A 140 -0.79 24.51 -9.96
C VAL A 140 -0.42 23.21 -10.67
N PHE A 141 -0.79 23.12 -11.95
CA PHE A 141 -0.15 22.27 -12.93
C PHE A 141 0.30 23.17 -14.08
N MET A 142 1.61 23.41 -14.19
CA MET A 142 2.27 23.81 -15.44
C MET A 142 3.67 23.19 -15.47
N SER A 143 3.83 22.21 -16.36
CA SER A 143 4.92 22.08 -17.33
C SER A 143 6.33 22.55 -16.92
N ARG A 144 7.27 21.62 -16.79
CA ARG A 144 8.63 21.79 -17.33
C ARG A 144 9.37 20.47 -17.52
N GLN A 145 9.59 20.16 -18.80
CA GLN A 145 10.76 19.52 -19.42
C GLN A 145 11.52 18.41 -18.68
N VAL A 146 11.47 17.22 -19.28
CA VAL A 146 12.52 16.20 -19.23
C VAL A 146 13.82 16.75 -19.83
N PRO A 147 15.01 16.58 -19.20
CA PRO A 147 16.28 16.53 -19.92
C PRO A 147 16.75 15.08 -20.13
N ALA A 148 17.22 14.81 -21.35
CA ALA A 148 17.80 13.54 -21.79
C ALA A 148 19.22 13.33 -21.23
N PRO A 149 19.78 12.10 -21.27
CA PRO A 149 21.04 11.75 -20.65
C PRO A 149 22.20 11.93 -21.63
N ASP A 150 23.23 12.66 -21.23
CA ASP A 150 24.60 12.40 -21.68
C ASP A 150 25.62 12.86 -20.63
N ASP A 151 26.79 12.24 -20.69
CA ASP A 151 28.00 12.43 -19.89
C ASP A 151 28.06 11.75 -18.52
N ALA A 152 28.37 10.45 -18.59
CA ALA A 152 29.26 9.82 -17.62
C ALA A 152 30.63 10.55 -17.55
N LEU A 153 31.27 10.43 -16.38
CA LEU A 153 32.70 10.68 -16.09
C LEU A 153 33.09 12.06 -15.54
N ALA A 154 32.79 12.29 -14.26
CA ALA A 154 33.65 12.93 -13.25
C ALA A 154 32.84 13.00 -11.94
N ALA A 155 33.27 12.58 -10.76
CA ALA A 155 34.59 12.28 -10.27
C ALA A 155 34.47 11.25 -9.13
N ILE A 156 35.20 10.15 -9.28
CA ILE A 156 35.88 9.51 -8.16
C ILE A 156 36.99 10.49 -7.77
N ILE A 157 37.09 10.88 -6.49
CA ILE A 157 38.33 11.16 -5.73
C ILE A 157 37.96 11.59 -4.31
N LEU A 158 38.21 10.66 -3.37
CA LEU A 158 38.79 10.83 -2.03
C LEU A 158 38.28 11.97 -1.13
N ASN A 159 37.55 11.58 -0.08
CA ASN A 159 37.55 12.32 1.18
C ASN A 159 38.17 11.45 2.30
N PRO A 160 39.44 11.70 2.67
CA PRO A 160 39.93 11.26 3.97
C PRO A 160 40.44 12.46 4.78
N HIS A 161 40.09 12.45 6.07
CA HIS A 161 40.63 13.27 7.18
C HIS A 161 39.99 14.64 7.45
N ARG A 162 38.98 14.62 8.34
CA ARG A 162 39.02 15.45 9.55
C ARG A 162 39.43 14.56 10.71
N PHE A 163 40.63 14.74 11.25
CA PHE A 163 40.95 14.58 12.68
C PHE A 163 42.34 15.18 12.94
N SER A 164 42.35 16.17 13.85
CA SER A 164 43.45 16.93 14.46
C SER A 164 44.30 17.85 13.61
#